data_AF-A0A1S3H952-F1
#
_entry.id   AF-A0A1S3H952-F1
#
_cell.length_a   1.000
_cell.length_b   1.000
_cell.length_c   1.000
_cell.angle_alpha   90.00
_cell.angle_beta   90.00
_cell.angle_gamma   90.00
#
_symmetry.space_group_name_H-M   'P 1'
#
loop_
_entity.id
_entity.type
_entity.pdbx_description
1 polymer ?
#
loop_
_entity_poly.entity_id
_entity_poly.type
_entity_poly.pdbx_seq_one_letter_code
_entity_poly.pdbx_strand_id
1 'polypeptide(L)'
;MASKLGLLLFLAMCVNVTFSADDTVKDPRAFCQKSPSSSPFRYACNTCWCSEDGSYFCTEMGCLKVECGDRRAGDHWKEGDLNCTCAYDHDKEGWMVYKPKCQ
;
A
#
# COMPACT_ATOMS: atom_id res chain seq x y z
N MET A 1 53.55 -2.80 20.81
CA MET A 1 52.49 -2.21 21.68
C MET A 1 52.54 -0.71 21.42
N ALA A 2 51.51 0.03 21.03
CA ALA A 2 50.08 -0.21 21.04
C ALA A 2 49.39 0.49 19.84
N SER A 3 48.21 -0.05 19.54
CA SER A 3 47.22 0.24 18.50
C SER A 3 47.03 1.70 18.09
N LYS A 4 47.06 1.97 16.77
CA LYS A 4 46.50 3.20 16.19
C LYS A 4 44.99 3.12 16.30
N LEU A 5 44.45 3.98 17.16
CA LEU A 5 43.03 4.24 17.41
C LEU A 5 42.31 4.46 16.06
N GLY A 6 41.54 3.46 15.64
CA GLY A 6 40.67 3.54 14.46
C GLY A 6 39.48 4.43 14.76
N LEU A 7 39.58 5.71 14.39
CA LEU A 7 38.44 6.63 14.35
C LEU A 7 37.61 6.29 13.11
N LEU A 8 36.67 5.35 13.27
CA LEU A 8 35.64 5.06 12.28
C LEU A 8 34.75 6.31 12.15
N LEU A 9 34.99 7.10 11.11
CA LEU A 9 34.01 8.06 10.61
C LEU A 9 32.75 7.28 10.20
N PHE A 10 31.68 7.40 11.00
CA PHE A 10 30.33 7.08 10.54
C PHE A 10 29.96 8.13 9.49
N LEU A 11 30.27 7.86 8.23
CA LEU A 11 29.65 8.55 7.10
C LEU A 11 28.15 8.31 7.23
N ALA A 12 27.42 9.36 7.63
CA ALA A 12 25.97 9.40 7.58
C ALA A 12 25.55 9.22 6.12
N MET A 13 25.19 8.00 5.75
CA MET A 13 24.55 7.72 4.47
C MET A 13 23.14 8.29 4.55
N CYS A 14 22.97 9.53 4.09
CA CYS A 14 21.67 10.08 3.77
C CYS A 14 21.16 9.36 2.52
N VAL A 15 20.66 8.14 2.69
CA VAL A 15 20.01 7.40 1.60
C VAL A 15 18.69 8.11 1.33
N ASN A 16 18.54 8.65 0.12
CA ASN A 16 17.26 9.17 -0.36
C ASN A 16 16.29 8.00 -0.47
N VAL A 17 15.41 7.83 0.53
CA VAL A 17 14.34 6.84 0.47
C VAL A 17 13.26 7.38 -0.47
N THR A 18 13.27 6.90 -1.72
CA THR A 18 12.16 7.13 -2.65
C THR A 18 11.03 6.17 -2.29
N PHE A 19 9.99 6.65 -1.62
CA PHE A 19 8.79 5.85 -1.29
C PHE A 19 8.02 5.54 -2.59
N SER A 20 7.84 4.26 -2.91
CA SER A 20 7.09 3.77 -4.07
C SER A 20 5.67 3.34 -3.65
N ALA A 21 4.74 3.25 -4.60
CA ALA A 21 3.42 2.66 -4.36
C ALA A 21 3.50 1.17 -3.94
N ASP A 22 4.65 0.53 -4.12
CA ASP A 22 4.96 -0.84 -3.64
C ASP A 22 5.15 -0.92 -2.12
N ASP A 23 5.25 0.21 -1.41
CA ASP A 23 5.50 0.24 0.03
C ASP A 23 4.22 -0.05 0.88
N THR A 24 3.09 -0.34 0.23
CA THR A 24 1.88 -0.78 0.93
C THR A 24 2.01 -2.24 1.39
N VAL A 25 1.83 -2.47 2.67
CA VAL A 25 1.74 -3.81 3.25
C VAL A 25 0.49 -4.51 2.71
N LYS A 26 0.59 -5.73 2.18
CA LYS A 26 -0.57 -6.49 1.67
C LYS A 26 -1.27 -7.32 2.74
N ASP A 27 -0.53 -7.71 3.77
CA ASP A 27 -1.03 -8.47 4.92
C ASP A 27 -0.67 -7.73 6.23
N PRO A 28 -1.54 -6.81 6.68
CA PRO A 28 -1.33 -6.03 7.90
C PRO A 28 -1.12 -6.88 9.14
N ARG A 29 -1.81 -8.03 9.23
CA ARG A 29 -1.71 -8.92 10.40
C ARG A 29 -0.36 -9.61 10.44
N ALA A 30 0.09 -10.18 9.32
CA ALA A 30 1.40 -10.82 9.25
C ALA A 30 2.54 -9.81 9.44
N PHE A 31 2.34 -8.56 9.01
CA PHE A 31 3.27 -7.47 9.27
C PHE A 31 3.36 -7.14 10.77
N CYS A 32 2.24 -6.90 11.44
CA CYS A 32 2.25 -6.51 12.86
C CYS A 32 2.70 -7.63 13.81
N GLN A 33 2.60 -8.90 13.42
CA GLN A 33 3.20 -10.01 14.17
C GLN A 33 4.73 -9.97 14.23
N LYS A 34 5.39 -9.27 13.29
CA LYS A 34 6.85 -9.22 13.16
C LYS A 34 7.44 -7.84 13.48
N SER A 35 6.58 -6.85 13.64
CA SER A 35 6.95 -5.45 13.86
C SER A 35 6.84 -5.07 15.33
N PRO A 36 7.68 -4.14 15.82
CA PRO A 36 7.49 -3.56 17.15
C PRO A 36 6.09 -2.95 17.33
N SER A 37 5.61 -2.88 18.57
CA SER A 37 4.37 -2.15 18.88
C SER A 37 4.46 -0.70 18.38
N SER A 38 3.32 -0.12 18.00
CA SER A 38 3.17 1.23 17.42
C SER A 38 3.93 1.48 16.10
N SER A 39 4.49 0.45 15.46
CA SER A 39 5.15 0.60 14.16
C SER A 39 4.18 1.16 13.12
N PRO A 40 4.47 2.32 12.49
CA PRO A 40 3.63 2.86 11.44
C PRO A 40 3.85 2.10 10.13
N PHE A 41 2.77 1.89 9.38
CA PHE A 41 2.83 1.33 8.03
C PHE A 41 1.68 1.87 7.17
N ARG A 42 1.74 1.61 5.86
CA ARG A 42 0.66 1.94 4.94
C ARG A 42 -0.07 0.66 4.52
N TYR A 43 -1.39 0.67 4.67
CA TYR A 43 -2.28 -0.33 4.08
C TYR A 43 -3.22 0.39 3.14
N ALA A 44 -3.16 0.03 1.86
CA ALA A 44 -3.75 0.84 0.82
C ALA A 44 -3.31 2.32 0.91
N CYS A 45 -4.26 3.25 0.87
CA CYS A 45 -4.00 4.68 1.09
C CYS A 45 -3.96 5.07 2.58
N ASN A 46 -4.38 4.17 3.48
CA ASN A 46 -4.49 4.44 4.90
C ASN A 46 -3.16 4.34 5.62
N THR A 47 -2.99 5.17 6.64
CA THR A 47 -1.91 5.04 7.62
C THR A 47 -2.40 4.17 8.75
N CYS A 48 -1.60 3.18 9.12
CA CYS A 48 -1.93 2.19 10.13
C CYS A 48 -0.79 2.06 11.15
N TRP A 49 -1.12 1.52 12.32
CA TRP A 49 -0.17 1.25 13.40
C TRP A 49 -0.44 -0.11 14.02
N CYS A 50 0.64 -0.78 14.41
CA CYS A 50 0.56 -2.07 15.10
C CYS A 50 0.26 -1.90 16.59
N SER A 51 -0.53 -2.81 17.13
CA SER A 51 -0.78 -2.98 18.56
C SER A 51 0.17 -4.03 19.16
N GLU A 52 0.28 -4.08 20.49
CA GLU A 52 1.15 -5.04 21.19
C GLU A 52 0.75 -6.52 20.97
N ASP A 53 -0.53 -6.79 20.72
CA ASP A 53 -1.09 -8.11 20.46
C ASP A 53 -0.93 -8.57 18.99
N GLY A 54 -0.26 -7.77 18.16
CA GLY A 54 -0.13 -8.01 16.72
C GLY A 54 -1.37 -7.68 15.89
N SER A 55 -2.40 -7.08 16.51
CA SER A 55 -3.49 -6.41 15.78
C SER A 55 -3.02 -5.05 15.23
N TYR A 56 -3.89 -4.36 14.50
CA TYR A 56 -3.60 -3.05 13.93
C TYR A 56 -4.85 -2.17 13.88
N PHE A 57 -4.64 -0.87 13.83
CA PHE A 57 -5.68 0.11 13.57
C PHE A 57 -5.22 1.04 12.44
N CYS A 58 -6.17 1.55 11.67
CA CYS A 58 -5.90 2.37 10.49
C CYS A 58 -6.75 3.64 10.50
N THR A 59 -6.34 4.64 9.73
CA THR A 59 -7.28 5.66 9.26
C THR A 59 -8.39 5.02 8.41
N GLU A 60 -9.56 5.63 8.34
CA GLU A 60 -10.73 5.11 7.59
C GLU A 60 -10.95 5.89 6.28
N MET A 61 -9.89 6.12 5.51
CA MET A 61 -9.97 6.77 4.21
C MET A 61 -10.50 5.79 3.15
N GLY A 62 -11.44 6.25 2.32
CA GLY A 62 -11.90 5.52 1.16
C GLY A 62 -10.80 5.43 0.09
N CYS A 63 -10.16 4.26 -0.02
CA CYS A 63 -9.06 4.05 -0.95
C CYS A 63 -9.56 3.54 -2.30
N LEU A 64 -9.49 4.38 -3.33
CA LEU A 64 -9.99 4.07 -4.67
C LEU A 64 -8.86 3.60 -5.60
N LYS A 65 -9.08 2.47 -6.29
CA LYS A 65 -8.23 1.99 -7.36
C LYS A 65 -9.07 1.84 -8.63
N VAL A 66 -8.70 2.53 -9.70
CA VAL A 66 -9.41 2.42 -10.99
C VAL A 66 -8.55 1.61 -11.95
N GLU A 67 -8.96 0.39 -12.22
CA GLU A 67 -8.25 -0.57 -13.11
C GLU A 67 -8.99 -0.72 -14.44
N CYS A 68 -9.42 0.41 -15.02
CA CYS A 68 -10.18 0.45 -16.27
C CYS A 68 -9.39 1.05 -17.45
N GLY A 69 -8.05 1.09 -17.35
CA GLY A 69 -7.18 1.80 -18.28
C GLY A 69 -7.29 3.32 -18.10
N ASP A 70 -7.43 4.06 -19.20
CA ASP A 70 -7.60 5.53 -19.17
C ASP A 70 -9.01 5.98 -18.76
N ARG A 71 -9.91 5.03 -18.48
CA ARG A 71 -11.32 5.27 -18.14
C ARG A 71 -11.50 5.53 -16.66
N ARG A 72 -12.43 6.42 -16.32
CA ARG A 72 -12.83 6.75 -14.95
C ARG A 72 -13.86 5.78 -14.41
N ALA A 73 -13.99 5.76 -13.08
CA ALA A 73 -15.07 5.06 -12.40
C ALA A 73 -16.43 5.52 -12.94
N GLY A 74 -17.26 4.56 -13.36
CA GLY A 74 -18.58 4.81 -13.96
C GLY A 74 -18.58 5.03 -15.47
N ASP A 75 -17.43 5.13 -16.14
CA ASP A 75 -17.40 5.26 -17.60
C ASP A 75 -18.04 4.05 -18.28
N HIS A 76 -18.77 4.30 -19.37
CA HIS A 76 -19.40 3.27 -20.21
C HIS A 76 -18.76 3.24 -21.60
N TRP A 77 -18.60 2.06 -22.18
CA TRP A 77 -18.06 1.89 -23.54
C TRP A 77 -18.55 0.60 -24.20
N LYS A 78 -18.19 0.44 -25.47
CA LYS A 78 -18.40 -0.78 -26.25
C LYS A 78 -17.08 -1.53 -26.46
N GLU A 79 -17.09 -2.83 -26.21
CA GLU A 79 -16.00 -3.74 -26.56
C GLU A 79 -16.57 -4.83 -27.48
N GLY A 80 -16.40 -4.63 -28.79
CA GLY A 80 -17.19 -5.37 -29.79
C GLY A 80 -18.70 -5.14 -29.58
N ASP A 81 -19.45 -6.23 -29.43
CA ASP A 81 -20.89 -6.18 -29.19
C ASP A 81 -21.27 -5.96 -27.72
N LEU A 82 -20.34 -6.12 -26.78
CA LEU A 82 -20.60 -6.02 -25.34
C LEU A 82 -20.74 -4.57 -24.89
N ASN A 83 -21.69 -4.32 -23.99
CA ASN A 83 -21.77 -3.05 -23.27
C ASN A 83 -20.96 -3.17 -21.98
N CYS A 84 -19.95 -2.33 -21.85
CA CYS A 84 -19.03 -2.35 -20.74
C CYS A 84 -19.20 -1.12 -19.85
N THR A 85 -18.94 -1.30 -18.56
CA THR A 85 -18.91 -0.22 -17.56
C THR A 85 -17.71 -0.40 -16.65
N CYS A 86 -17.07 0.70 -16.26
CA CYS A 86 -16.05 0.70 -15.21
C CYS A 86 -16.77 0.70 -13.87
N ALA A 87 -17.10 -0.48 -13.37
CA ALA A 87 -18.00 -0.68 -12.26
C ALA A 87 -17.24 -1.10 -11.00
N TYR A 88 -17.84 -0.80 -9.85
CA TYR A 88 -17.29 -1.14 -8.55
C TYR A 88 -17.14 -2.66 -8.38
N ASP A 89 -16.04 -3.05 -7.77
CA ASP A 89 -15.62 -4.39 -7.40
C ASP A 89 -14.92 -4.34 -6.03
N HIS A 90 -15.13 -5.38 -5.22
CA HIS A 90 -14.45 -5.51 -3.93
C HIS A 90 -13.14 -6.26 -4.15
N ASP A 91 -12.01 -5.72 -3.69
CA ASP A 91 -10.82 -6.54 -3.55
C ASP A 91 -10.67 -7.11 -2.13
N LYS A 92 -9.78 -8.09 -2.03
CA LYS A 92 -9.40 -8.78 -0.79
C LYS A 92 -8.36 -8.00 0.03
N GLU A 93 -7.90 -6.86 -0.48
CA GLU A 93 -6.83 -6.02 0.08
C GLU A 93 -7.39 -4.69 0.63
N GLY A 94 -8.70 -4.61 0.82
CA GLY A 94 -9.38 -3.46 1.45
C GLY A 94 -9.55 -2.24 0.54
N TRP A 95 -9.21 -2.33 -0.74
CA TRP A 95 -9.45 -1.25 -1.70
C TRP A 95 -10.87 -1.29 -2.25
N MET A 96 -11.37 -0.10 -2.54
CA MET A 96 -12.50 0.09 -3.44
C MET A 96 -11.98 0.06 -4.88
N VAL A 97 -12.16 -1.06 -5.58
CA VAL A 97 -11.60 -1.23 -6.93
C VAL A 97 -12.69 -1.04 -7.98
N TYR A 98 -12.39 -0.37 -9.07
CA TYR A 98 -13.27 -0.27 -10.24
C TYR A 98 -12.64 -1.04 -11.39
N LYS A 99 -13.40 -1.96 -11.98
CA LYS A 99 -12.95 -2.82 -13.10
C LYS A 99 -13.98 -2.86 -14.22
N PRO A 100 -13.56 -3.18 -15.46
CA PRO A 100 -14.45 -3.50 -16.55
C PRO A 100 -15.46 -4.61 -16.21
N LYS A 101 -16.75 -4.31 -16.30
CA LYS A 101 -17.84 -5.29 -16.35
C LYS A 101 -18.54 -5.16 -17.70
N CYS A 102 -18.46 -6.20 -18.52
CA CYS A 102 -19.01 -6.25 -19.87
C CYS A 102 -20.11 -7.32 -19.96
N GLN A 103 -21.22 -6.98 -20.61
CA GLN A 103 -22.39 -7.84 -20.79
C GLN A 103 -22.95 -7.72 -22.21
#